data_AF-A0A920PAI6-F1
#
_entry.id   AF-A0A920PAI6-F1
#
_cell.length_a   1.000
_cell.length_b   1.000
_cell.length_c   1.000
_cell.angle_alpha   90.00
_cell.angle_beta   90.00
_cell.angle_gamma   90.00
#
_symmetry.space_group_name_H-M   'P 1'
#
loop_
_entity.id
_entity.type
_entity.pdbx_description
1 polymer ?
#
loop_
_entity_poly.entity_id
_entity_poly.type
_entity_poly.pdbx_seq_one_letter_code
_entity_poly.pdbx_strand_id
1 'polypeptide(L)'
;MSTLRLVGDHQDIKPGLFEISQEPKYMGMDLMNPPTVEGWHTGHEWIDSGTLVERINFASDYLGQTNLPGVKGIVDRLMSEGETISPKQFVDGCLDLVGQLQVTDETYGELVSHAEREGNLTHTSETEQQDFVRRSGEMLQMIAATSEYQFG
;
A
#
# COMPACT_ATOMS: atom_id res chain seq x y z
N MET A 1 -9.02 2.98 -5.18
CA MET A 1 -7.71 2.67 -5.83
C MET A 1 -7.60 1.16 -6.08
N SER A 2 -6.76 0.63 -7.00
CA SER A 2 -6.50 -0.82 -7.09
C SER A 2 -5.03 -1.13 -6.77
N THR A 3 -4.77 -1.95 -5.74
CA THR A 3 -3.42 -2.29 -5.28
C THR A 3 -2.57 -2.92 -6.37
N LEU A 4 -3.08 -3.91 -7.11
CA LEU A 4 -2.33 -4.59 -8.17
C LEU A 4 -1.89 -3.63 -9.29
N ARG A 5 -2.75 -2.68 -9.62
CA ARG A 5 -2.42 -1.64 -10.59
C ARG A 5 -1.35 -0.69 -10.06
N LEU A 6 -1.43 -0.32 -8.78
CA LEU A 6 -0.49 0.58 -8.12
C LEU A 6 0.92 -0.03 -8.07
N VAL A 7 1.04 -1.31 -7.69
CA VAL A 7 2.32 -2.00 -7.60
C VAL A 7 2.84 -2.48 -8.97
N GLY A 8 2.02 -2.40 -10.01
CA GLY A 8 2.40 -2.77 -11.37
C GLY A 8 2.61 -4.28 -11.55
N ASP A 9 1.93 -5.10 -10.75
CA ASP A 9 2.05 -6.54 -10.85
C ASP A 9 1.12 -7.13 -11.93
N HIS A 10 1.50 -8.27 -12.51
CA HIS A 10 0.73 -8.96 -13.56
C HIS A 10 0.38 -8.08 -14.79
N GLN A 11 1.28 -7.16 -15.17
CA GLN A 11 1.20 -6.40 -16.43
C GLN A 11 1.49 -7.26 -17.68
N ASP A 12 2.18 -8.39 -17.50
CA ASP A 12 2.55 -9.35 -18.55
C ASP A 12 2.00 -10.75 -18.25
N ILE A 13 2.03 -11.63 -19.25
CA ILE A 13 1.63 -13.04 -19.11
C ILE A 13 2.65 -13.76 -18.21
N LYS A 14 2.24 -14.10 -16.99
CA LYS A 14 3.04 -14.87 -16.04
C LYS A 14 2.16 -15.78 -15.16
N PRO A 15 2.73 -16.85 -14.56
CA PRO A 15 2.04 -17.66 -13.55
C PRO A 15 1.65 -16.83 -12.32
N GLY A 16 0.63 -17.29 -11.56
CA GLY A 16 0.13 -16.59 -10.36
C GLY A 16 -1.23 -15.90 -10.55
N LEU A 17 -1.69 -15.72 -11.79
CA LEU A 17 -2.94 -15.02 -12.08
C LEU A 17 -4.17 -15.76 -11.51
N PHE A 18 -4.14 -17.10 -11.48
CA PHE A 18 -5.24 -17.88 -10.91
C PHE A 18 -5.35 -17.64 -9.41
N GLU A 19 -4.23 -17.70 -8.68
CA GLU A 19 -4.17 -17.46 -7.25
C GLU A 19 -4.68 -16.04 -6.93
N ILE A 20 -4.20 -15.03 -7.64
CA ILE A 20 -4.68 -13.65 -7.49
C ILE A 20 -6.19 -13.52 -7.77
N SER A 21 -6.71 -14.26 -8.74
CA SER A 21 -8.15 -14.24 -9.03
C SER A 21 -9.02 -14.77 -7.88
N GLN A 22 -8.43 -15.51 -6.93
CA GLN A 22 -9.12 -15.99 -5.73
C GLN A 22 -9.10 -14.98 -4.58
N GLU A 23 -8.26 -13.95 -4.62
CA GLU A 23 -8.15 -12.94 -3.56
C GLU A 23 -9.48 -12.20 -3.28
N PRO A 24 -10.26 -11.76 -4.30
CA PRO A 24 -11.57 -11.18 -4.06
C PRO A 24 -12.49 -12.09 -3.24
N LYS A 25 -12.42 -13.42 -3.47
CA LYS A 25 -13.20 -14.39 -2.71
C LYS A 25 -12.77 -14.46 -1.25
N TYR A 26 -11.48 -14.43 -0.95
CA TYR A 26 -10.99 -14.38 0.45
C TYR A 26 -11.39 -13.07 1.15
N MET A 27 -11.55 -12.00 0.38
CA MET A 27 -12.06 -10.70 0.84
C MET A 27 -13.59 -10.63 0.90
N GLY A 28 -14.32 -11.74 0.69
CA GLY A 28 -15.79 -11.78 0.79
C GLY A 28 -16.55 -11.50 -0.51
N MET A 29 -15.85 -11.35 -1.64
CA MET A 29 -16.41 -11.12 -2.98
C MET A 29 -16.10 -12.28 -3.95
N ASP A 30 -16.79 -13.41 -3.80
CA ASP A 30 -16.67 -14.55 -4.73
C ASP A 30 -17.49 -14.34 -6.02
N LEU A 31 -16.92 -13.72 -7.05
CA LEU A 31 -17.61 -13.24 -8.25
C LEU A 31 -18.72 -14.14 -8.85
N MET A 32 -18.58 -15.47 -8.75
CA MET A 32 -19.54 -16.45 -9.31
C MET A 32 -20.53 -17.02 -8.28
N ASN A 33 -20.46 -16.58 -7.02
CA ASN A 33 -21.23 -17.11 -5.89
C ASN A 33 -21.65 -15.96 -4.95
N PRO A 34 -22.72 -15.21 -5.29
CA PRO A 34 -23.19 -14.13 -4.43
C PRO A 34 -23.61 -14.65 -3.05
N PRO A 35 -23.39 -13.88 -1.97
CA PRO A 35 -23.59 -14.34 -0.60
C PRO A 35 -25.06 -14.63 -0.26
N THR A 36 -26.01 -13.97 -0.93
CA THR A 36 -27.46 -14.17 -0.74
C THR A 36 -28.22 -14.13 -2.06
N VAL A 37 -29.50 -14.51 -2.02
CA VAL A 37 -30.43 -14.41 -3.16
C VAL A 37 -30.75 -12.95 -3.55
N GLU A 38 -30.46 -11.98 -2.68
CA GLU A 38 -30.58 -10.55 -2.96
C GLU A 38 -29.41 -10.02 -3.81
N GLY A 39 -28.37 -10.84 -4.00
CA GLY A 39 -27.20 -10.53 -4.81
C GLY A 39 -26.01 -10.05 -3.97
N TRP A 40 -25.22 -9.15 -4.55
CA TRP A 40 -24.02 -8.58 -3.93
C TRP A 40 -24.39 -7.51 -2.91
N HIS A 41 -23.91 -7.66 -1.66
CA HIS A 41 -23.92 -6.55 -0.72
C HIS A 41 -22.95 -5.45 -1.22
N THR A 42 -23.42 -4.21 -1.27
CA THR A 42 -22.64 -3.05 -1.73
C THR A 42 -22.53 -2.00 -0.62
N GLY A 43 -21.53 -1.11 -0.65
CA GLY A 43 -21.37 -0.02 0.34
C GLY A 43 -20.16 -0.24 1.25
N HIS A 44 -20.17 0.29 2.48
CA HIS A 44 -19.17 -0.07 3.50
C HIS A 44 -19.58 -1.31 4.30
N GLU A 45 -20.88 -1.62 4.31
CA GLU A 45 -21.49 -2.68 5.13
C GLU A 45 -21.14 -4.10 4.68
N TRP A 46 -20.56 -4.28 3.49
CA TRP A 46 -20.13 -5.61 3.01
C TRP A 46 -18.74 -6.01 3.53
N ILE A 47 -17.95 -5.07 4.05
CA ILE A 47 -16.65 -5.36 4.65
C ILE A 47 -16.89 -5.68 6.11
N ASP A 48 -16.85 -6.97 6.46
CA ASP A 48 -16.84 -7.41 7.85
C ASP A 48 -15.41 -7.38 8.44
N SER A 49 -15.28 -7.54 9.75
CA SER A 49 -13.97 -7.47 10.42
C SER A 49 -13.00 -8.58 9.99
N GLY A 50 -13.49 -9.71 9.46
CA GLY A 50 -12.65 -10.82 9.00
C GLY A 50 -12.10 -10.58 7.60
N THR A 51 -12.98 -10.16 6.68
CA THR A 51 -12.65 -9.78 5.30
C THR A 51 -11.77 -8.53 5.23
N LEU A 52 -11.88 -7.60 6.19
CA LEU A 52 -10.98 -6.46 6.32
C LEU A 52 -9.52 -6.89 6.56
N VAL A 53 -9.29 -7.91 7.40
CA VAL A 53 -7.93 -8.40 7.68
C VAL A 53 -7.27 -8.95 6.42
N GLU A 54 -8.00 -9.73 5.62
CA GLU A 54 -7.48 -10.26 4.35
C GLU A 54 -7.16 -9.14 3.35
N ARG A 55 -7.99 -8.09 3.28
CA ARG A 55 -7.72 -6.90 2.45
C ARG A 55 -6.46 -6.15 2.89
N ILE A 56 -6.26 -6.01 4.20
CA ILE A 56 -5.06 -5.37 4.77
C ILE A 56 -3.82 -6.20 4.47
N ASN A 57 -3.88 -7.51 4.68
CA ASN A 57 -2.76 -8.42 4.40
C ASN A 57 -2.37 -8.35 2.92
N PHE A 58 -3.34 -8.50 2.02
CA PHE A 58 -3.08 -8.41 0.59
C PHE A 58 -2.48 -7.05 0.19
N ALA A 59 -3.05 -5.94 0.67
CA ALA A 59 -2.54 -4.61 0.33
C ALA A 59 -1.11 -4.39 0.85
N SER A 60 -0.86 -4.75 2.11
CA SER A 60 0.44 -4.63 2.77
C SER A 60 1.49 -5.52 2.10
N ASP A 61 1.15 -6.77 1.79
CA ASP A 61 2.09 -7.71 1.18
C ASP A 61 2.57 -7.23 -0.19
N TYR A 62 1.68 -6.69 -1.02
CA TYR A 62 2.07 -6.16 -2.33
C TYR A 62 2.78 -4.81 -2.24
N LEU A 63 2.34 -3.91 -1.37
CA LEU A 63 2.97 -2.59 -1.23
C LEU A 63 4.34 -2.65 -0.56
N GLY A 64 4.59 -3.65 0.28
CA GLY A 64 5.90 -3.91 0.87
C GLY A 64 6.92 -4.54 -0.09
N GLN A 65 6.48 -5.04 -1.25
CA GLN A 65 7.37 -5.66 -2.24
C GLN A 65 8.08 -4.59 -3.09
N THR A 66 9.23 -4.13 -2.60
CA THR A 66 10.03 -3.06 -3.22
C THR A 66 10.66 -3.42 -4.56
N ASN A 67 10.64 -4.70 -4.93
CA ASN A 67 11.05 -5.19 -6.25
C ASN A 67 9.95 -5.06 -7.32
N LEU A 68 8.69 -4.81 -6.94
CA LEU A 68 7.61 -4.63 -7.90
C LEU A 68 7.77 -3.29 -8.63
N PRO A 69 7.49 -3.23 -9.96
CA PRO A 69 7.77 -2.04 -10.76
C PRO A 69 7.13 -0.76 -10.24
N GLY A 70 5.89 -0.85 -9.73
CA GLY A 70 5.17 0.28 -9.17
C GLY A 70 5.77 0.77 -7.87
N VAL A 71 6.09 -0.14 -6.94
CA VAL A 71 6.73 0.21 -5.66
C VAL A 71 8.11 0.80 -5.89
N LYS A 72 8.91 0.20 -6.79
CA LYS A 72 10.19 0.75 -7.20
C LYS A 72 10.03 2.17 -7.78
N GLY A 73 9.03 2.38 -8.64
CA GLY A 73 8.72 3.70 -9.19
C GLY A 73 8.35 4.74 -8.12
N ILE A 74 7.68 4.34 -7.05
CA ILE A 74 7.42 5.20 -5.88
C ILE A 74 8.74 5.56 -5.21
N VAL A 75 9.60 4.59 -4.90
CA VAL A 75 10.90 4.81 -4.26
C VAL A 75 11.79 5.73 -5.09
N ASP A 76 11.93 5.44 -6.39
CA ASP A 76 12.74 6.24 -7.32
C ASP A 76 12.25 7.69 -7.36
N ARG A 77 10.93 7.91 -7.27
CA ARG A 77 10.33 9.24 -7.25
C ARG A 77 10.55 9.97 -5.93
N LEU A 78 10.43 9.28 -4.80
CA LEU A 78 10.76 9.85 -3.49
C LEU A 78 12.23 10.28 -3.46
N MET A 79 13.17 9.43 -3.88
CA MET A 79 14.60 9.79 -3.96
C MET A 79 14.85 11.00 -4.86
N SER A 80 14.03 11.23 -5.89
CA SER A 80 14.17 12.39 -6.77
C SER A 80 13.79 13.73 -6.15
N GLU A 81 13.17 13.76 -4.96
CA GLU A 81 12.78 15.00 -4.28
C GLU A 81 13.97 15.76 -3.67
N GLY A 82 15.11 15.09 -3.46
CA GLY A 82 16.36 15.71 -3.01
C GLY A 82 17.26 14.74 -2.25
N GLU A 83 18.54 15.09 -2.10
CA GLU A 83 19.57 14.26 -1.45
C GLU A 83 19.21 13.85 0.00
N THR A 84 18.39 14.67 0.67
CA THR A 84 17.90 14.42 2.03
C THR A 84 16.43 14.80 2.11
N ILE A 85 15.61 13.92 2.67
CA ILE A 85 14.17 14.09 2.84
C ILE A 85 13.84 14.03 4.33
N SER A 86 13.07 15.00 4.81
CA SER A 86 12.58 14.95 6.19
C SER A 86 11.48 13.89 6.37
N PRO A 87 11.29 13.34 7.58
CA PRO A 87 10.20 12.38 7.84
C PRO A 87 8.82 12.83 7.36
N LYS A 88 8.50 14.12 7.50
CA LYS A 88 7.23 14.69 7.03
C LYS A 88 7.11 14.66 5.52
N GLN A 89 8.11 15.17 4.82
CA GLN A 89 8.14 15.13 3.35
C GLN A 89 8.08 13.69 2.82
N PHE A 90 8.75 12.76 3.50
CA PHE A 90 8.70 11.34 3.14
C PHE A 90 7.29 10.76 3.30
N VAL A 91 6.58 11.06 4.39
CA VAL A 91 5.20 10.61 4.60
C VAL A 91 4.26 11.27 3.59
N ASP A 92 4.38 12.58 3.37
CA ASP A 92 3.58 13.33 2.39
C ASP A 92 3.76 12.73 0.99
N GLY A 93 5.01 12.50 0.56
CA GLY A 93 5.34 11.89 -0.72
C GLY A 93 4.78 10.47 -0.85
N CYS A 94 4.84 9.65 0.22
CA CYS A 94 4.23 8.33 0.20
C CYS A 94 2.71 8.39 -0.01
N LEU A 95 2.00 9.26 0.73
CA LEU A 95 0.55 9.42 0.62
C LEU A 95 0.13 9.95 -0.76
N ASP A 96 0.90 10.87 -1.32
CA ASP A 96 0.68 11.41 -2.66
C ASP A 96 0.86 10.35 -3.74
N LEU A 97 1.94 9.58 -3.67
CA LEU A 97 2.29 8.57 -4.68
C LEU A 97 1.44 7.30 -4.60
N VAL A 98 0.92 6.98 -3.43
CA VAL A 98 -0.05 5.88 -3.24
C VAL A 98 -1.44 6.22 -3.79
N GLY A 99 -1.73 7.49 -4.05
CA GLY A 99 -2.97 7.90 -4.70
C GLY A 99 -3.60 9.19 -4.16
N GLN A 100 -2.79 10.15 -3.70
CA GLN A 100 -3.27 11.38 -3.05
C GLN A 100 -4.17 11.08 -1.85
N LEU A 101 -3.80 10.06 -1.07
CA LEU A 101 -4.60 9.56 0.04
C LEU A 101 -4.72 10.64 1.13
N GLN A 102 -5.95 11.06 1.41
CA GLN A 102 -6.24 11.93 2.55
C GLN A 102 -6.42 11.06 3.79
N VAL A 103 -5.60 11.30 4.81
CA VAL A 103 -5.67 10.63 6.11
C VAL A 103 -6.08 11.63 7.19
N THR A 104 -6.58 11.12 8.30
CA THR A 104 -6.85 11.95 9.48
C THR A 104 -5.57 12.52 10.09
N ASP A 105 -5.67 13.63 10.82
CA ASP A 105 -4.51 14.22 11.52
C ASP A 105 -3.88 13.25 12.52
N GLU A 106 -4.69 12.37 13.11
CA GLU A 106 -4.24 11.32 14.03
C GLU A 106 -3.37 10.28 13.30
N THR A 107 -3.89 9.68 12.23
CA THR A 107 -3.14 8.72 11.40
C THR A 107 -1.89 9.36 10.81
N TYR A 108 -1.97 10.59 10.30
CA TYR A 108 -0.81 11.33 9.81
C TYR A 108 0.27 11.48 10.89
N GLY A 109 -0.14 11.85 12.11
CA GLY A 109 0.76 11.98 13.25
C GLY A 109 1.47 10.66 13.59
N GLU A 110 0.78 9.53 13.50
CA GLU A 110 1.35 8.20 13.73
C GLU A 110 2.38 7.81 12.66
N LEU A 111 2.07 8.03 11.38
CA LEU A 111 2.98 7.78 10.25
C LEU A 111 4.25 8.62 10.37
N VAL A 112 4.11 9.92 10.64
CA VAL A 112 5.24 10.83 10.83
C VAL A 112 6.06 10.43 12.05
N SER A 113 5.40 10.14 13.18
CA SER A 113 6.07 9.68 14.40
C SER A 113 6.86 8.39 14.17
N HIS A 114 6.38 7.51 13.28
CA HIS A 114 7.12 6.32 12.88
C HIS A 114 8.37 6.68 12.07
N ALA A 115 8.22 7.50 11.04
CA ALA A 115 9.35 7.93 10.20
C ALA A 115 10.42 8.70 11.01
N GLU A 116 10.02 9.48 12.02
CA GLU A 116 10.92 10.26 12.87
C GLU A 116 11.84 9.39 13.75
N ARG A 117 11.48 8.13 14.05
CA ARG A 117 12.33 7.23 14.86
C ARG A 117 13.69 6.96 14.24
N GLU A 118 13.75 6.97 12.91
CA GLU A 118 14.96 6.74 12.13
C GLU A 118 15.50 8.03 11.48
N GLY A 119 14.87 9.17 11.76
CA GLY A 119 15.31 10.48 11.29
C GLY A 119 15.18 10.68 9.78
N ASN A 120 15.96 11.62 9.26
CA ASN A 120 15.95 11.98 7.83
C ASN A 120 16.39 10.80 6.95
N LEU A 121 15.84 10.74 5.75
CA LEU A 121 16.22 9.75 4.75
C LEU A 121 17.25 10.38 3.80
N THR A 122 18.32 9.66 3.52
CA THR A 122 19.31 10.02 2.50
C THR A 122 19.53 8.83 1.58
N HIS A 123 20.20 9.04 0.44
CA HIS A 123 20.43 7.98 -0.54
C HIS A 123 21.76 8.16 -1.31
N THR A 124 22.75 8.78 -0.65
CA THR A 124 24.04 9.13 -1.27
C THR A 124 25.03 7.96 -1.32
N SER A 125 24.83 6.95 -0.46
CA SER A 125 25.59 5.70 -0.44
C SER A 125 24.69 4.50 -0.72
N GLU A 126 25.28 3.36 -1.10
CA GLU A 126 24.54 2.12 -1.33
C GLU A 126 23.78 1.65 -0.08
N THR A 127 24.38 1.79 1.10
CA THR A 127 23.73 1.46 2.38
C THR A 127 22.52 2.36 2.63
N GLU A 128 22.64 3.66 2.37
CA GLU A 128 21.54 4.62 2.52
C GLU A 128 20.41 4.33 1.52
N GLN A 129 20.75 3.94 0.28
CA GLN A 129 19.74 3.54 -0.71
C GLN A 129 18.98 2.29 -0.28
N GLN A 130 19.67 1.28 0.25
CA GLN A 130 19.02 0.07 0.78
C GLN A 130 18.11 0.38 1.97
N ASP A 131 18.56 1.27 2.86
CA ASP A 131 17.76 1.74 4.00
C ASP A 131 16.51 2.50 3.54
N PHE A 132 16.66 3.41 2.58
CA PHE A 132 15.58 4.18 1.99
C PHE A 132 14.53 3.24 1.37
N VAL A 133 14.97 2.25 0.59
CA VAL A 133 14.09 1.24 -0.01
C VAL A 133 13.32 0.48 1.06
N ARG A 134 14.00 0.00 2.11
CA ARG A 134 13.37 -0.72 3.23
C ARG A 134 12.31 0.14 3.92
N ARG A 135 12.67 1.37 4.31
CA ARG A 135 11.78 2.31 5.00
C ARG A 135 10.57 2.69 4.14
N SER A 136 10.77 2.81 2.83
CA SER A 136 9.67 3.03 1.88
C SER A 136 8.69 1.86 1.86
N GLY A 137 9.18 0.61 1.79
CA GLY A 137 8.33 -0.58 1.86
C GLY A 137 7.53 -0.63 3.17
N GLU A 138 8.18 -0.41 4.31
CA GLU A 138 7.54 -0.39 5.63
C GLU A 138 6.48 0.72 5.75
N MET A 139 6.76 1.92 5.26
CA MET A 139 5.79 3.03 5.26
C MET A 139 4.58 2.73 4.39
N LEU A 140 4.78 2.15 3.20
CA LEU A 140 3.69 1.77 2.31
C LEU A 140 2.82 0.65 2.90
N GLN A 141 3.42 -0.29 3.65
CA GLN A 141 2.68 -1.30 4.42
C GLN A 141 1.83 -0.67 5.52
N MET A 142 2.38 0.30 6.25
CA MET A 142 1.62 1.02 7.27
C MET A 142 0.45 1.79 6.67
N ILE A 143 0.67 2.50 5.56
CA ILE A 143 -0.40 3.20 4.82
C ILE A 143 -1.48 2.21 4.36
N ALA A 144 -1.09 1.05 3.85
CA ALA A 144 -2.02 0.00 3.43
C ALA A 144 -2.92 -0.51 4.57
N ALA A 145 -2.43 -0.50 5.80
CA ALA A 145 -3.18 -0.92 6.98
C ALA A 145 -4.13 0.15 7.55
N THR A 146 -4.09 1.38 7.04
CA THR A 146 -4.98 2.47 7.50
C THR A 146 -6.42 2.26 7.05
N SER A 147 -7.37 2.79 7.83
CA SER A 147 -8.79 2.75 7.45
C SER A 147 -9.02 3.54 6.15
N GLU A 148 -8.35 4.67 6.00
CA GLU A 148 -8.48 5.54 4.84
C GLU A 148 -8.04 4.85 3.55
N TYR A 149 -6.97 4.06 3.57
CA TYR A 149 -6.59 3.25 2.40
C TYR A 149 -7.60 2.14 2.11
N GLN A 150 -8.14 1.49 3.15
CA GLN A 150 -9.05 0.35 3.00
C GLN A 150 -10.47 0.75 2.57
N PHE A 151 -10.90 1.95 2.91
CA PHE A 151 -12.27 2.43 2.66
C PHE A 151 -12.35 3.59 1.64
N GLY A 152 -11.20 4.14 1.21
CA GLY A 152 -11.10 5.23 0.22
C GLY A 152 -11.16 4.84 -1.26
#